data_AF-A0A963BWF6-F1
#
_entry.id   AF-A0A963BWF6-F1
#
_cell.length_a   1.000
_cell.length_b   1.000
_cell.length_c   1.000
_cell.angle_alpha   90.00
_cell.angle_beta   90.00
_cell.angle_gamma   90.00
#
_symmetry.space_group_name_H-M   'P 1'
#
loop_
_entity.id
_entity.type
_entity.pdbx_description
1 polymer ?
#
loop_
_entity_poly.entity_id
_entity_poly.type
_entity_poly.pdbx_seq_one_letter_code
_entity_poly.pdbx_strand_id
1 'polypeptide(L)' 'MSVLTLVRHGQASFAGDRYDALSPRGIEQARALGAWWAERSAGWNTVLQGPRRRHIDTAALILE' A
#
# COMPACT_ATOMS: atom_id res chain seq x y z
N MET A 1 4.54 -24.11 -5.09
CA MET A 1 3.71 -23.53 -4.01
C MET A 1 3.31 -22.14 -4.47
N SER A 2 2.03 -21.78 -4.37
CA SER A 2 1.54 -20.44 -4.73
C SER A 2 1.14 -19.70 -3.46
N VAL A 3 1.50 -18.42 -3.37
CA VAL A 3 1.16 -17.55 -2.23
C VAL A 3 0.33 -16.39 -2.73
N LEU A 4 -0.81 -16.14 -2.09
CA LEU A 4 -1.62 -14.94 -2.28
C LEU A 4 -1.50 -14.07 -1.03
N THR A 5 -0.97 -12.86 -1.20
CA THR A 5 -0.83 -11.88 -0.13
C THR A 5 -1.88 -10.79 -0.28
N LEU A 6 -2.64 -10.53 0.80
CA LEU A 6 -3.67 -9.51 0.83
C LEU A 6 -3.23 -8.36 1.74
N VAL A 7 -3.33 -7.14 1.23
CA VAL A 7 -2.96 -5.92 1.95
C VAL A 7 -4.17 -5.00 2.02
N ARG A 8 -4.49 -4.56 3.23
CA ARG A 8 -5.40 -3.43 3.42
C ARG A 8 -4.65 -2.14 3.14
N HIS A 9 -5.31 -1.19 2.48
CA HIS A 9 -4.75 0.15 2.27
C HIS A 9 -4.24 0.79 3.58
N GLY A 10 -3.21 1.63 3.49
CA GLY A 10 -2.72 2.42 4.61
C GLY A 10 -3.81 3.33 5.18
N GLN A 11 -3.61 3.85 6.39
CA GLN A 11 -4.61 4.69 7.05
C GLN A 11 -5.09 5.82 6.13
N ALA A 12 -6.41 5.94 5.97
CA ALA A 12 -7.02 7.01 5.18
C ALA A 12 -7.03 8.34 5.97
N SER A 13 -7.09 9.45 5.25
CA SER A 13 -7.31 10.77 5.84
C SER A 13 -8.79 10.91 6.25
N PHE A 14 -9.11 10.59 7.49
CA PHE A 14 -10.49 10.61 8.00
C PHE A 14 -11.06 12.04 8.13
N ALA A 15 -10.21 13.04 8.31
CA ALA A 15 -10.60 14.42 8.64
C ALA A 15 -10.12 15.49 7.64
N GLY A 16 -9.55 15.07 6.50
CA GLY A 16 -9.07 16.01 5.47
C GLY A 16 -10.04 16.15 4.31
N ASP A 17 -9.93 17.26 3.57
CA ASP A 17 -10.73 17.56 2.36
C ASP A 17 -10.70 16.44 1.31
N ARG A 18 -9.66 15.60 1.33
CA ARG A 18 -9.52 14.43 0.48
C ARG A 18 -9.69 13.14 1.28
N TYR A 19 -10.93 12.82 1.61
CA TYR A 19 -11.32 11.60 2.33
C TYR A 19 -10.76 10.31 1.69
N ASP A 20 -10.64 10.27 0.36
CA ASP A 20 -10.15 9.08 -0.35
C ASP A 20 -8.61 8.97 -0.40
N ALA A 21 -7.87 9.93 0.14
CA ALA A 21 -6.41 9.91 0.19
C ALA A 21 -5.88 9.20 1.45
N LEU A 22 -4.62 8.78 1.42
CA LEU A 22 -3.89 8.36 2.62
C LEU A 22 -3.65 9.55 3.56
N SER A 23 -3.63 9.28 4.86
CA SER A 23 -3.07 10.20 5.85
C SER A 23 -1.54 10.16 5.80
N PRO A 24 -0.83 11.12 6.41
CA PRO A 24 0.64 11.04 6.56
C PRO A 24 1.09 9.70 7.16
N ARG A 25 0.37 9.20 8.18
CA ARG A 25 0.60 7.88 8.76
C ARG A 25 0.34 6.73 7.78
N GLY A 26 -0.69 6.84 6.94
CA GLY A 26 -0.96 5.84 5.91
C GLY A 26 0.16 5.73 4.88
N ILE A 27 0.80 6.85 4.55
CA ILE A 27 1.98 6.88 3.66
C ILE A 27 3.15 6.15 4.32
N GLU A 28 3.47 6.47 5.57
CA GLU A 28 4.54 5.79 6.33
C GLU A 28 4.29 4.28 6.46
N GLN A 29 3.04 3.88 6.72
CA GLN A 29 2.66 2.46 6.80
C GLN A 29 2.95 1.70 5.49
N ALA A 30 2.59 2.29 4.34
CA ALA A 30 2.80 1.66 3.04
C ALA A 30 4.30 1.52 2.72
N ARG A 31 5.09 2.57 2.97
CA ARG A 31 6.56 2.53 2.77
C ARG A 31 7.25 1.54 3.69
N ALA A 32 6.86 1.49 4.96
CA ALA A 32 7.43 0.54 5.92
C ALA A 32 7.19 -0.91 5.49
N LEU A 33 6.01 -1.21 4.95
CA LEU A 33 5.69 -2.52 4.40
C LEU A 33 6.51 -2.84 3.15
N GLY A 34 6.64 -1.88 2.22
CA GLY A 34 7.48 -2.02 1.03
C GLY A 34 8.94 -2.34 1.38
N ALA A 35 9.54 -1.54 2.26
CA ALA A 35 10.90 -1.75 2.75
C ALA A 35 11.09 -3.12 3.41
N TRP A 36 10.15 -3.53 4.27
CA TRP A 36 10.20 -4.84 4.92
C TRP A 36 10.17 -6.01 3.92
N TRP A 37 9.40 -5.87 2.84
CA TRP A 37 9.31 -6.86 1.77
C TRP A 37 10.48 -6.86 0.81
N ALA A 38 11.04 -5.70 0.49
CA ALA A 38 12.23 -5.61 -0.36
C ALA A 38 13.41 -6.41 0.21
N GLU A 39 13.53 -6.45 1.53
CA GLU A 39 14.55 -7.25 2.22
C GLU A 39 14.28 -8.77 2.21
N ARG A 40 13.04 -9.21 1.94
CA ARG A 40 12.57 -10.59 2.22
C ARG A 40 11.94 -11.32 1.05
N SER A 41 11.71 -10.64 -0.08
CA SER A 41 11.00 -11.21 -1.22
C SER A 41 11.74 -10.92 -2.52
N ALA A 42 11.66 -11.85 -3.47
CA ALA A 42 12.24 -11.69 -4.81
C ALA A 42 11.41 -10.77 -5.73
N GLY A 43 10.50 -9.96 -5.16
CA GLY A 43 9.55 -9.13 -5.90
C GLY A 43 8.20 -9.79 -6.17
N TRP A 44 7.26 -9.00 -6.68
CA TRP A 44 5.88 -9.42 -6.96
C TRP A 44 5.69 -9.76 -8.45
N ASN A 45 5.21 -10.96 -8.75
CA ASN A 45 4.90 -11.35 -10.13
C ASN A 45 3.69 -10.57 -10.69
N THR A 46 2.67 -10.37 -9.86
CA THR A 46 1.43 -9.68 -10.22
C THR A 46 0.94 -8.89 -9.02
N VAL A 47 0.59 -7.62 -9.24
CA VAL A 47 -0.03 -6.76 -8.23
C VAL A 47 -1.39 -6.31 -8.74
N LEU A 48 -2.41 -6.51 -7.91
CA LEU A 48 -3.78 -6.06 -8.16
C LEU A 48 -4.19 -5.06 -7.08
N GLN A 49 -4.88 -4.00 -7.48
CA GLN A 49 -5.36 -2.97 -6.56
C GLN A 49 -6.76 -2.51 -6.98
N GLY A 50 -7.59 -2.12 -6.00
CA GLY A 50 -8.95 -1.65 -6.26
C GLY A 50 -9.00 -0.14 -6.57
N PRO A 51 -10.05 0.38 -7.19
CA PRO A 51 -10.01 1.67 -7.91
C PRO A 51 -9.85 2.97 -7.06
N ARG A 52 -9.82 2.89 -5.73
CA ARG A 52 -9.80 4.06 -4.85
C ARG A 52 -8.39 4.66 -4.76
N ARG A 53 -8.30 5.97 -4.56
CA ARG A 53 -7.02 6.69 -4.52
C ARG A 53 -6.08 6.13 -3.45
N ARG A 54 -6.58 5.88 -2.24
CA ARG A 54 -5.80 5.24 -1.17
C ARG A 54 -5.30 3.83 -1.49
N HIS A 55 -5.98 3.08 -2.36
CA HIS A 55 -5.49 1.76 -2.80
C HIS A 55 -4.34 1.93 -3.78
N ILE A 56 -4.50 2.81 -4.77
CA ILE A 56 -3.47 3.14 -5.77
C ILE A 56 -2.22 3.65 -5.06
N ASP A 57 -2.37 4.64 -4.16
CA ASP A 57 -1.26 5.22 -3.43
C ASP A 57 -0.58 4.19 -2.52
N THR A 58 -1.33 3.33 -1.83
CA THR A 58 -0.74 2.26 -1.01
C THR A 58 0.08 1.30 -1.86
N ALA A 59 -0.46 0.86 -3.00
CA ALA A 59 0.24 -0.06 -3.89
C ALA A 59 1.50 0.58 -4.48
N ALA A 60 1.43 1.84 -4.91
CA ALA A 60 2.59 2.57 -5.42
C ALA A 60 3.70 2.68 -4.36
N LEU A 61 3.36 3.10 -3.14
CA LEU A 61 4.33 3.28 -2.05
C LEU A 61 4.96 1.96 -1.55
N ILE A 62 4.27 0.84 -1.70
CA ILE A 62 4.83 -0.50 -1.40
C ILE A 62 5.84 -0.93 -2.47
N LEU A 63 5.68 -0.46 -3.70
CA LEU A 63 6.47 -0.85 -4.87
C LEU A 63 7.58 0.18 -5.22
N GLU A 64 7.65 1.30 -4.49
CA GLU A 64 8.80 2.23 -4.52
C GLU A 64 10.09 1.51 -4.11
#